data_AF-A0A9R1AMY1-F1
#
_entry.id   AF-A0A9R1AMY1-F1
#
_cell.length_a   1.000
_cell.length_b   1.000
_cell.length_c   1.000
_cell.angle_alpha   90.00
_cell.angle_beta   90.00
_cell.angle_gamma   90.00
#
_symmetry.space_group_name_H-M   'P 1'
#
loop_
_entity.id
_entity.type
_entity.pdbx_description
1 polymer ?
#
loop_
_entity_poly.entity_id
_entity_poly.type
_entity_poly.pdbx_seq_one_letter_code
_entity_poly.pdbx_strand_id
1 'polypeptide(L)'
;MGLTRSRRGTSIAPVAKRKRSPCQQEDDARQASKRRRHSVPELPEDIWDRILSLLPLRDAARAGCVSRALLSSWTRRPNLTFTEETLGLAGNACRKPELARTFQNRVYRVLKKHSGVGVKAFKLHHCGSGFNIHDLNRWLQIAVTPGIEEVVLSVPMHRRKYKYGPHYGYEWVSYNFPCSVFSNGSGNSIRHLHLASCAFHPVAGLAHLTRLHLFKVDITGDELGCFLSNSFAMEELNLTKCGNVIHLKIPCLLHRLNCLAVLQCVALKVIENKAPNLWIVRIDSQPEKVPVGDVLQVKDLQMQDCYESNLVHYARAKLPSIMPNLETLSLESTGEVFNTPILPVKFLYLKNLRIFLHDRGMKGFSPGYDYFSLVSFLDACPVLENFVLAVLQASVRQELISGDPHLRQMPEH
;
A
#
# COMPACT_ATOMS: atom_id res chain seq x y z
N MET A 1 -52.41 7.76 26.83
CA MET A 1 -53.15 8.82 26.10
C MET A 1 -52.87 10.15 26.78
N GLY A 2 -52.93 11.29 26.07
CA GLY A 2 -52.68 12.64 26.62
C GLY A 2 -51.19 12.96 26.84
N LEU A 3 -50.65 14.19 26.69
CA LEU A 3 -51.20 15.56 26.62
C LEU A 3 -51.94 15.99 27.93
N THR A 4 -51.77 17.19 28.51
CA THR A 4 -51.29 18.48 27.94
C THR A 4 -50.89 19.56 29.00
N ARG A 5 -50.00 20.51 28.63
CA ARG A 5 -50.03 21.99 28.90
C ARG A 5 -49.95 22.62 30.34
N SER A 6 -49.10 23.69 30.45
CA SER A 6 -49.49 25.12 30.65
C SER A 6 -49.14 25.94 31.94
N ARG A 7 -48.20 26.91 31.78
CA ARG A 7 -48.16 28.31 32.36
C ARG A 7 -48.05 28.45 33.90
N ARG A 8 -47.85 29.63 34.55
CA ARG A 8 -47.76 31.10 34.24
C ARG A 8 -46.47 31.69 34.90
N GLY A 9 -46.07 32.97 34.86
CA GLY A 9 -46.61 34.29 34.43
C GLY A 9 -45.69 35.44 34.97
N THR A 10 -46.00 36.75 35.04
CA THR A 10 -46.98 37.64 34.36
C THR A 10 -46.80 39.11 34.83
N SER A 11 -46.85 40.11 33.92
CA SER A 11 -46.96 41.59 34.22
C SER A 11 -45.69 42.24 34.86
N ILE A 12 -45.50 43.56 35.06
CA ILE A 12 -46.32 44.80 34.87
C ILE A 12 -45.48 45.97 34.25
N ALA A 13 -45.94 47.23 34.34
CA ALA A 13 -45.29 48.52 34.01
C ALA A 13 -45.72 49.62 35.04
N PRO A 14 -45.44 50.95 34.89
CA PRO A 14 -46.18 51.83 33.96
C PRO A 14 -45.39 53.05 33.37
N VAL A 15 -46.07 54.03 32.74
CA VAL A 15 -45.53 55.00 31.74
C VAL A 15 -46.05 56.45 31.90
N ALA A 16 -45.31 57.42 31.33
CA ALA A 16 -45.70 58.81 31.04
C ALA A 16 -44.90 59.35 29.81
N LYS A 17 -45.15 60.48 29.09
CA LYS A 17 -46.24 61.46 28.76
C LYS A 17 -45.69 62.28 27.53
N ARG A 18 -46.34 63.21 26.79
CA ARG A 18 -47.60 63.97 26.92
C ARG A 18 -48.40 64.21 25.60
N LYS A 19 -47.87 63.89 24.38
CA LYS A 19 -48.48 64.01 23.00
C LYS A 19 -48.13 65.25 22.11
N ARG A 20 -47.95 65.00 20.79
CA ARG A 20 -48.47 65.72 19.58
C ARG A 20 -47.95 64.97 18.33
N SER A 21 -48.78 64.29 17.52
CA SER A 21 -49.70 64.72 16.43
C SER A 21 -49.09 64.45 15.03
N PRO A 22 -49.86 64.06 13.99
CA PRO A 22 -49.37 63.06 13.03
C PRO A 22 -49.20 63.54 11.57
N CYS A 23 -48.29 62.87 10.84
CA CYS A 23 -48.44 62.47 9.43
C CYS A 23 -47.52 61.27 9.13
N GLN A 24 -47.58 60.70 7.91
CA GLN A 24 -47.04 59.37 7.61
C GLN A 24 -45.62 59.36 7.03
N GLN A 25 -45.00 58.18 7.13
CA GLN A 25 -43.85 57.61 6.38
C GLN A 25 -42.47 57.54 7.08
N GLU A 26 -41.70 56.58 6.55
CA GLU A 26 -40.28 56.23 6.75
C GLU A 26 -39.86 55.39 7.98
N ASP A 27 -38.91 54.50 7.69
CA ASP A 27 -38.06 53.67 8.55
C ASP A 27 -38.66 52.79 9.65
N ASP A 28 -39.30 51.72 9.17
CA ASP A 28 -39.45 50.45 9.86
C ASP A 28 -38.05 49.81 10.08
N ALA A 29 -37.37 50.24 11.16
CA ALA A 29 -35.98 49.94 11.48
C ALA A 29 -35.74 48.44 11.76
N ARG A 30 -35.57 47.66 10.69
CA ARG A 30 -35.23 46.23 10.75
C ARG A 30 -33.93 46.02 11.54
N GLN A 31 -34.07 45.65 12.82
CA GLN A 31 -32.96 45.18 13.65
C GLN A 31 -32.42 43.85 13.10
N ALA A 32 -31.58 43.95 12.08
CA ALA A 32 -30.78 42.86 11.57
C ALA A 32 -29.88 42.38 12.70
N SER A 33 -30.21 41.24 13.28
CA SER A 33 -29.40 40.55 14.28
C SER A 33 -28.07 40.17 13.66
N LYS A 34 -27.09 41.09 13.74
CA LYS A 34 -25.71 40.87 13.32
C LYS A 34 -25.13 39.75 14.18
N ARG A 35 -25.32 38.50 13.72
CA ARG A 35 -24.52 37.34 14.16
C ARG A 35 -23.08 37.82 14.17
N ARG A 36 -22.47 37.90 15.36
CA ARG A 36 -21.02 38.04 15.47
C ARG A 36 -20.44 36.85 14.73
N ARG A 37 -19.98 37.07 13.51
CA ARG A 37 -19.05 36.15 12.86
C ARG A 37 -17.83 36.18 13.77
N HIS A 38 -17.61 35.11 14.53
CA HIS A 38 -16.33 34.92 15.18
C HIS A 38 -15.30 34.95 14.06
N SER A 39 -14.47 36.00 14.03
CA SER A 39 -13.36 36.10 13.10
C SER A 39 -12.48 34.88 13.33
N VAL A 40 -12.19 34.16 12.25
CA VAL A 40 -11.12 33.15 12.29
C VAL A 40 -9.87 33.89 12.80
N PRO A 41 -9.22 33.40 13.87
CA PRO A 41 -8.12 34.13 14.51
C PRO A 41 -7.01 34.40 13.48
N GLU A 42 -6.35 35.55 13.59
CA GLU A 42 -5.29 35.94 12.65
C GLU A 42 -3.98 35.23 13.00
N LEU A 43 -3.95 33.91 12.75
CA LEU A 43 -2.74 33.10 12.80
C LEU A 43 -1.92 33.30 11.50
N PRO A 44 -0.58 33.29 11.60
CA PRO A 44 0.34 33.19 10.46
C PRO A 44 0.02 32.06 9.47
N GLU A 45 0.40 32.24 8.19
CA GLU A 45 0.10 31.28 7.13
C GLU A 45 0.77 29.90 7.33
N ASP A 46 1.97 29.84 7.90
CA ASP A 46 2.66 28.59 8.20
C ASP A 46 1.91 27.75 9.25
N ILE A 47 1.30 28.41 10.23
CA ILE A 47 0.43 27.76 11.22
C ILE A 47 -0.84 27.23 10.54
N TRP A 48 -1.43 27.98 9.59
CA TRP A 48 -2.57 27.48 8.81
C TRP A 48 -2.23 26.32 7.88
N ASP A 49 -1.12 26.41 7.15
CA ASP A 49 -0.60 25.34 6.30
C ASP A 49 -0.34 24.08 7.14
N ARG A 50 0.25 24.22 8.34
CA ARG A 50 0.45 23.14 9.30
C ARG A 50 -0.86 22.55 9.81
N ILE A 51 -1.80 23.37 10.31
CA ILE A 51 -3.11 22.91 10.79
C ILE A 51 -3.84 22.14 9.68
N LEU A 52 -3.93 22.71 8.48
CA LEU A 52 -4.59 22.04 7.36
C LEU A 52 -3.89 20.74 6.97
N SER A 53 -2.56 20.68 6.97
CA SER A 53 -1.81 19.46 6.62
C SER A 53 -2.18 18.24 7.47
N LEU A 54 -2.58 18.47 8.73
CA LEU A 54 -3.00 17.44 9.69
C LEU A 54 -4.48 17.02 9.55
N LEU A 55 -5.33 17.89 8.99
CA LEU A 55 -6.74 17.57 8.76
C LEU A 55 -6.93 16.57 7.59
N PRO A 56 -7.98 15.73 7.63
CA PRO A 56 -8.43 14.94 6.48
C PRO A 56 -8.71 15.82 5.25
N LEU A 57 -8.47 15.28 4.05
CA LEU A 57 -8.59 16.01 2.78
C LEU A 57 -9.94 16.75 2.64
N ARG A 58 -11.04 16.07 2.97
CA ARG A 58 -12.41 16.60 2.96
C ARG A 58 -12.60 17.79 3.91
N ASP A 59 -11.99 17.75 5.08
CA ASP A 59 -12.22 18.73 6.14
C ASP A 59 -11.29 19.94 6.03
N ALA A 60 -10.09 19.75 5.49
CA ALA A 60 -9.27 20.86 5.00
C ALA A 60 -9.94 21.60 3.84
N ALA A 61 -10.58 20.89 2.90
CA ALA A 61 -11.36 21.51 1.82
C ALA A 61 -12.56 22.31 2.35
N ARG A 62 -13.20 21.82 3.42
CA ARG A 62 -14.28 22.54 4.15
C ARG A 62 -13.75 23.78 4.85
N ALA A 63 -12.61 23.70 5.54
CA ALA A 63 -11.96 24.84 6.17
C ALA A 63 -11.60 25.94 5.15
N GLY A 64 -11.11 25.55 3.96
CA GLY A 64 -10.90 26.46 2.82
C GLY A 64 -12.16 27.17 2.30
N CYS A 65 -13.36 26.77 2.72
CA CYS A 65 -14.61 27.48 2.42
C CYS A 65 -15.01 28.51 3.49
N VAL A 66 -14.26 28.63 4.60
CA VAL A 66 -14.58 29.51 5.75
C VAL A 66 -13.84 30.85 5.71
N SER A 67 -12.61 30.90 5.19
CA SER A 67 -11.78 32.11 5.12
C SER A 67 -10.85 32.11 3.91
N ARG A 68 -10.45 33.29 3.43
CA ARG A 68 -9.46 33.43 2.33
C ARG A 68 -8.07 32.91 2.71
N ALA A 69 -7.65 33.05 3.97
CA ALA A 69 -6.39 32.49 4.46
C ALA A 69 -6.40 30.95 4.38
N LEU A 70 -7.45 30.32 4.95
CA LEU A 70 -7.67 28.88 4.87
C LEU A 70 -7.80 28.38 3.41
N LEU A 71 -8.34 29.20 2.50
CA LEU A 71 -8.39 28.87 1.08
C LEU A 71 -6.99 28.84 0.45
N SER A 72 -6.15 29.85 0.75
CA SER A 72 -4.73 29.90 0.32
C SER A 72 -3.99 28.64 0.77
N SER A 73 -4.00 28.36 2.07
CA SER A 73 -3.40 27.16 2.67
C SER A 73 -3.93 25.85 2.11
N TRP A 74 -5.23 25.78 1.79
CA TRP A 74 -5.83 24.60 1.14
C TRP A 74 -5.30 24.41 -0.29
N THR A 75 -5.12 25.49 -1.05
CA THR A 75 -4.61 25.41 -2.43
C THR A 75 -3.10 25.12 -2.54
N ARG A 76 -2.35 25.19 -1.43
CA ARG A 76 -0.92 24.84 -1.31
C ARG A 76 -0.68 23.54 -0.53
N ARG A 77 -1.72 22.76 -0.22
CA ARG A 77 -1.64 21.59 0.68
C ARG A 77 -0.59 20.56 0.19
N PRO A 78 0.43 20.20 0.99
CA PRO A 78 1.51 19.33 0.53
C PRO A 78 1.10 17.87 0.30
N ASN A 79 0.09 17.37 1.02
CA ASN A 79 -0.27 15.95 1.05
C ASN A 79 -1.65 15.72 0.40
N LEU A 80 -1.66 15.26 -0.85
CA LEU A 80 -2.84 15.00 -1.66
C LEU A 80 -3.07 13.49 -1.79
N THR A 81 -3.94 12.93 -0.94
CA THR A 81 -4.28 11.49 -0.93
C THR A 81 -5.73 11.27 -1.33
N PHE A 82 -5.94 10.63 -2.47
CA PHE A 82 -7.24 10.38 -3.09
C PHE A 82 -7.62 8.90 -3.01
N THR A 83 -8.54 8.59 -2.10
CA THR A 83 -9.23 7.30 -1.99
C THR A 83 -10.75 7.55 -2.02
N GLU A 84 -11.56 6.49 -2.08
CA GLU A 84 -13.01 6.62 -1.94
C GLU A 84 -13.39 7.27 -0.59
N GLU A 85 -12.70 6.89 0.47
CA GLU A 85 -12.87 7.41 1.83
C GLU A 85 -12.45 8.87 1.96
N THR A 86 -11.24 9.27 1.53
CA THR A 86 -10.76 10.66 1.70
C THR A 86 -11.58 11.66 0.90
N LEU A 87 -12.23 11.20 -0.18
CA LEU A 87 -13.18 11.98 -0.97
C LEU A 87 -14.61 11.95 -0.41
N GLY A 88 -14.92 11.13 0.59
CA GLY A 88 -16.25 10.98 1.17
C GLY A 88 -17.24 10.30 0.24
N LEU A 89 -16.88 9.14 -0.31
CA LEU A 89 -17.73 8.24 -1.08
C LEU A 89 -18.01 6.98 -0.27
N ALA A 90 -19.29 6.61 -0.16
CA ALA A 90 -19.71 5.40 0.56
C ALA A 90 -19.93 4.25 -0.43
N GLY A 91 -19.10 3.22 -0.33
CA GLY A 91 -19.18 2.01 -1.15
C GLY A 91 -18.29 2.02 -2.40
N ASN A 92 -18.01 0.80 -2.86
CA ASN A 92 -16.94 0.46 -3.79
C ASN A 92 -17.24 0.90 -5.25
N ALA A 93 -16.35 1.70 -5.85
CA ALA A 93 -16.48 2.21 -7.22
C ALA A 93 -16.15 1.17 -8.30
N CYS A 94 -15.41 0.10 -8.00
CA CYS A 94 -15.20 -1.03 -8.94
C CYS A 94 -16.55 -1.59 -9.43
N ARG A 95 -17.58 -1.57 -8.58
CA ARG A 95 -18.92 -2.12 -8.85
C ARG A 95 -19.95 -1.07 -9.30
N LYS A 96 -19.62 0.23 -9.30
CA LYS A 96 -20.57 1.33 -9.57
C LYS A 96 -19.92 2.42 -10.44
N PRO A 97 -20.16 2.43 -11.77
CA PRO A 97 -19.58 3.42 -12.69
C PRO A 97 -19.91 4.89 -12.33
N GLU A 98 -21.05 5.14 -11.68
CA GLU A 98 -21.43 6.46 -11.18
C GLU A 98 -20.54 6.94 -10.02
N LEU A 99 -20.16 6.03 -9.11
CA LEU A 99 -19.18 6.34 -8.06
C LEU A 99 -17.78 6.56 -8.68
N ALA A 100 -17.41 5.79 -9.71
CA ALA A 100 -16.15 5.98 -10.43
C ALA A 100 -16.09 7.38 -11.08
N ARG A 101 -17.14 7.79 -11.81
CA ARG A 101 -17.28 9.15 -12.36
C ARG A 101 -17.29 10.22 -11.26
N THR A 102 -17.93 9.96 -10.12
CA THR A 102 -18.00 10.93 -9.01
C THR A 102 -16.64 11.11 -8.34
N PHE A 103 -15.88 10.02 -8.15
CA PHE A 103 -14.49 10.04 -7.71
C PHE A 103 -13.65 10.90 -8.66
N GLN A 104 -13.66 10.59 -9.96
CA GLN A 104 -12.86 11.28 -10.97
C GLN A 104 -13.16 12.79 -11.01
N ASN A 105 -14.45 13.15 -10.96
CA ASN A 105 -14.89 14.55 -10.87
C ASN A 105 -14.44 15.24 -9.57
N ARG A 106 -14.38 14.55 -8.44
CA ARG A 106 -13.86 15.12 -7.18
C ARG A 106 -12.34 15.32 -7.22
N VAL A 107 -11.57 14.33 -7.71
CA VAL A 107 -10.10 14.47 -7.89
C VAL A 107 -9.76 15.64 -8.81
N TYR A 108 -10.38 15.70 -10.00
CA TYR A 108 -10.15 16.79 -10.96
C TYR A 108 -10.50 18.17 -10.38
N ARG A 109 -11.60 18.28 -9.61
CA ARG A 109 -12.00 19.55 -8.95
C ARG A 109 -11.04 19.99 -7.83
N VAL A 110 -10.35 19.06 -7.18
CA VAL A 110 -9.29 19.39 -6.21
C VAL A 110 -8.04 19.83 -6.96
N LEU A 111 -7.53 19.02 -7.90
CA LEU A 111 -6.30 19.30 -8.62
C LEU A 111 -6.38 20.59 -9.46
N LYS A 112 -7.50 20.84 -10.16
CA LYS A 112 -7.71 22.11 -10.91
C LYS A 112 -7.76 23.36 -10.01
N LYS A 113 -7.96 23.20 -8.70
CA LYS A 113 -7.91 24.29 -7.72
C LYS A 113 -6.61 24.35 -6.93
N HIS A 114 -5.74 23.34 -7.04
CA HIS A 114 -4.43 23.34 -6.40
C HIS A 114 -3.46 24.25 -7.17
N SER A 115 -2.53 24.91 -6.49
CA SER A 115 -1.53 25.77 -7.12
C SER A 115 -0.41 25.00 -7.83
N GLY A 116 -0.38 23.67 -7.71
CA GLY A 116 0.73 22.79 -8.10
C GLY A 116 1.99 22.93 -7.24
N VAL A 117 2.28 24.14 -6.73
CA VAL A 117 3.39 24.43 -5.82
C VAL A 117 3.22 23.72 -4.47
N GLY A 118 4.31 23.17 -3.93
CA GLY A 118 4.39 22.64 -2.57
C GLY A 118 3.89 21.22 -2.35
N VAL A 119 3.45 20.50 -3.40
CA VAL A 119 3.02 19.09 -3.28
C VAL A 119 4.23 18.21 -2.94
N LYS A 120 4.22 17.61 -1.74
CA LYS A 120 5.23 16.66 -1.26
C LYS A 120 4.80 15.21 -1.44
N ALA A 121 3.50 14.91 -1.34
CA ALA A 121 2.98 13.57 -1.51
C ALA A 121 1.70 13.56 -2.35
N PHE A 122 1.73 12.85 -3.48
CA PHE A 122 0.56 12.58 -4.31
C PHE A 122 0.24 11.07 -4.27
N LYS A 123 -0.95 10.72 -3.79
CA LYS A 123 -1.42 9.33 -3.72
C LYS A 123 -2.79 9.21 -4.37
N LEU A 124 -2.91 8.35 -5.37
CA LEU A 124 -4.16 8.10 -6.10
C LEU A 124 -4.46 6.60 -6.10
N HIS A 125 -5.49 6.20 -5.34
CA HIS A 125 -5.98 4.83 -5.29
C HIS A 125 -7.39 4.78 -5.88
N HIS A 126 -7.52 4.18 -7.07
CA HIS A 126 -8.77 4.02 -7.77
C HIS A 126 -8.98 2.59 -8.24
N CYS A 127 -10.20 2.07 -8.11
CA CYS A 127 -10.56 0.74 -8.62
C CYS A 127 -11.74 0.74 -9.61
N GLY A 128 -12.35 1.91 -9.85
CA GLY A 128 -13.50 2.07 -10.72
C GLY A 128 -13.18 1.91 -12.21
N SER A 129 -14.01 1.16 -12.93
CA SER A 129 -13.94 1.02 -14.38
C SER A 129 -14.31 2.33 -15.10
N GLY A 130 -13.83 2.52 -16.33
CA GLY A 130 -14.14 3.71 -17.14
C GLY A 130 -13.28 4.93 -16.77
N PHE A 131 -11.99 4.72 -16.51
CA PHE A 131 -11.03 5.79 -16.30
C PHE A 131 -10.56 6.38 -17.63
N ASN A 132 -10.49 7.72 -17.73
CA ASN A 132 -9.92 8.41 -18.90
C ASN A 132 -8.39 8.60 -18.75
N ILE A 133 -7.61 7.92 -19.59
CA ILE A 133 -6.14 7.98 -19.62
C ILE A 133 -5.62 9.42 -19.77
N HIS A 134 -6.29 10.26 -20.57
CA HIS A 134 -5.87 11.65 -20.77
C HIS A 134 -6.03 12.53 -19.53
N ASP A 135 -7.04 12.25 -18.69
CA ASP A 135 -7.19 12.95 -17.42
C ASP A 135 -6.14 12.50 -16.40
N LEU A 136 -5.71 11.22 -16.43
CA LEU A 136 -4.61 10.76 -15.55
C LEU A 136 -3.31 11.51 -15.83
N ASN A 137 -2.94 11.63 -17.12
CA ASN A 137 -1.75 12.37 -17.53
C ASN A 137 -1.83 13.84 -17.08
N ARG A 138 -2.99 14.48 -17.24
CA ARG A 138 -3.24 15.85 -16.79
C ARG A 138 -3.12 15.97 -15.26
N TRP A 139 -3.58 14.99 -14.50
CA TRP A 139 -3.52 15.01 -13.03
C TRP A 139 -2.10 14.83 -12.52
N LEU A 140 -1.32 13.92 -13.11
CA LEU A 140 0.10 13.76 -12.78
C LEU A 140 0.90 15.04 -13.10
N GLN A 141 0.66 15.67 -14.25
CA GLN A 141 1.31 16.94 -14.64
C GLN A 141 0.94 18.13 -13.70
N ILE A 142 -0.16 18.06 -12.96
CA ILE A 142 -0.53 19.07 -11.95
C ILE A 142 0.10 18.76 -10.57
N ALA A 143 0.33 17.49 -10.25
CA ALA A 143 0.71 17.06 -8.90
C ALA A 143 2.19 16.66 -8.74
N VAL A 144 2.88 16.27 -9.81
CA VAL A 144 4.29 15.86 -9.80
C VAL A 144 5.16 17.07 -10.15
N THR A 145 5.30 17.98 -9.19
CA THR A 145 6.04 19.24 -9.32
C THR A 145 7.37 19.22 -8.57
N PRO A 146 8.31 20.15 -8.80
CA PRO A 146 9.55 20.23 -8.04
C PRO A 146 9.30 20.30 -6.53
N GLY A 147 9.94 19.40 -5.77
CA GLY A 147 9.68 19.19 -4.33
C GLY A 147 8.79 17.99 -3.99
N ILE A 148 8.29 17.24 -4.98
CA ILE A 148 7.54 15.99 -4.78
C ILE A 148 8.44 14.88 -4.22
N GLU A 149 8.12 14.38 -3.02
CA GLU A 149 8.89 13.35 -2.31
C GLU A 149 8.27 11.95 -2.46
N GLU A 150 6.95 11.87 -2.63
CA GLU A 150 6.21 10.60 -2.69
C GLU A 150 5.15 10.60 -3.80
N VAL A 151 5.21 9.60 -4.69
CA VAL A 151 4.23 9.36 -5.74
C VAL A 151 3.69 7.93 -5.62
N VAL A 152 2.39 7.81 -5.36
CA VAL A 152 1.67 6.53 -5.26
C VAL A 152 0.54 6.51 -6.28
N LEU A 153 0.60 5.60 -7.25
CA LEU A 153 -0.42 5.42 -8.28
C LEU A 153 -0.93 3.99 -8.29
N SER A 154 -2.22 3.82 -8.01
CA SER A 154 -2.95 2.56 -8.14
C SER A 154 -4.22 2.80 -8.94
N VAL A 155 -4.24 2.27 -10.17
CA VAL A 155 -5.36 2.43 -11.13
C VAL A 155 -5.73 1.06 -11.72
N PRO A 156 -6.99 0.84 -12.12
CA PRO A 156 -7.41 -0.48 -12.60
C PRO A 156 -7.00 -0.68 -14.06
N MET A 157 -6.49 -1.88 -14.39
CA MET A 157 -6.20 -2.27 -15.78
C MET A 157 -7.45 -2.11 -16.66
N HIS A 158 -7.29 -1.53 -17.85
CA HIS A 158 -8.41 -1.29 -18.75
C HIS A 158 -8.73 -2.54 -19.57
N ARG A 159 -10.01 -2.93 -19.68
CA ARG A 159 -10.43 -3.96 -20.65
C ARG A 159 -10.84 -3.31 -21.97
N ARG A 160 -9.94 -3.33 -22.96
CA ARG A 160 -10.25 -2.93 -24.33
C ARG A 160 -11.03 -4.04 -25.02
N LYS A 161 -12.20 -3.73 -25.56
CA LYS A 161 -12.88 -4.62 -26.51
C LYS A 161 -12.13 -4.57 -27.84
N TYR A 162 -11.78 -5.73 -28.39
CA TYR A 162 -11.31 -5.85 -29.76
C TYR A 162 -12.22 -6.82 -30.54
N LYS A 163 -12.18 -6.73 -31.87
CA LYS A 163 -12.94 -7.58 -32.78
C LYS A 163 -11.98 -8.18 -33.80
N TYR A 164 -12.03 -9.49 -33.96
CA TYR A 164 -11.24 -10.21 -34.96
C TYR A 164 -12.18 -11.11 -35.77
N GLY A 165 -12.48 -10.71 -37.01
CA GLY A 165 -13.56 -11.30 -37.80
C GLY A 165 -14.91 -11.22 -37.07
N PRO A 166 -15.64 -12.34 -36.88
CA PRO A 166 -16.90 -12.36 -36.13
C PRO A 166 -16.70 -12.38 -34.60
N HIS A 167 -15.50 -12.65 -34.09
CA HIS A 167 -15.25 -12.84 -32.66
C HIS A 167 -14.99 -11.53 -31.92
N TYR A 168 -15.55 -11.41 -30.72
CA TYR A 168 -15.26 -10.32 -29.78
C TYR A 168 -14.33 -10.81 -28.67
N GLY A 169 -13.20 -10.13 -28.50
CA GLY A 169 -12.24 -10.37 -27.43
C GLY A 169 -12.17 -9.22 -26.42
N TYR A 170 -11.56 -9.50 -25.27
CA TYR A 170 -11.21 -8.51 -24.26
C TYR A 170 -9.71 -8.57 -24.00
N GLU A 171 -9.00 -7.51 -24.36
CA GLU A 171 -7.59 -7.32 -24.09
C GLU A 171 -7.42 -6.49 -22.80
N TRP A 172 -6.45 -6.84 -21.98
CA TRP A 172 -6.04 -6.02 -20.84
C TRP A 172 -4.98 -5.02 -21.29
N VAL A 173 -5.36 -3.75 -21.37
CA VAL A 173 -4.45 -2.65 -21.71
C VAL A 173 -3.95 -2.01 -20.42
N SER A 174 -2.63 -2.06 -20.24
CA SER A 174 -1.91 -1.32 -19.22
C SER A 174 -2.00 0.19 -19.49
N TYR A 175 -2.05 0.99 -18.42
CA TYR A 175 -1.85 2.44 -18.52
C TYR A 175 -0.36 2.72 -18.62
N ASN A 176 0.13 3.33 -19.70
CA ASN A 176 1.54 3.69 -19.82
C ASN A 176 1.83 4.91 -18.94
N PHE A 177 2.62 4.71 -17.88
CA PHE A 177 3.02 5.79 -16.98
C PHE A 177 3.91 6.80 -17.73
N PRO A 178 3.57 8.09 -17.74
CA PRO A 178 4.31 9.10 -18.49
C PRO A 178 5.56 9.51 -17.71
N CYS A 179 6.66 8.76 -17.83
CA CYS A 179 7.92 9.02 -17.12
C CYS A 179 8.47 10.46 -17.27
N SER A 180 8.05 11.18 -18.31
CA SER A 180 8.31 12.61 -18.51
C SER A 180 7.72 13.53 -17.42
N VAL A 181 6.85 13.05 -16.52
CA VAL A 181 6.44 13.80 -15.31
C VAL A 181 7.57 13.94 -14.29
N PHE A 182 8.64 13.13 -14.41
CA PHE A 182 9.85 13.23 -13.58
C PHE A 182 10.93 14.15 -14.17
N SER A 183 10.74 14.61 -15.40
CA SER A 183 11.59 15.63 -16.04
C SER A 183 11.46 17.00 -15.34
N ASN A 184 12.30 17.96 -15.71
CA ASN A 184 12.30 19.33 -15.16
C ASN A 184 12.55 19.40 -13.63
N GLY A 185 13.25 18.40 -13.08
CA GLY A 185 13.73 18.40 -11.69
C GLY A 185 12.73 17.91 -10.63
N SER A 186 11.49 17.56 -11.00
CA SER A 186 10.56 16.89 -10.07
C SER A 186 11.10 15.54 -9.60
N GLY A 187 11.65 14.73 -10.52
CA GLY A 187 12.29 13.44 -10.22
C GLY A 187 13.45 13.53 -9.21
N ASN A 188 14.13 14.69 -9.13
CA ASN A 188 15.24 14.89 -8.21
C ASN A 188 14.80 14.96 -6.73
N SER A 189 13.50 15.09 -6.45
CA SER A 189 12.97 15.13 -5.07
C SER A 189 12.38 13.79 -4.61
N ILE A 190 12.09 12.87 -5.53
CA ILE A 190 11.30 11.66 -5.24
C ILE A 190 12.11 10.67 -4.41
N ARG A 191 11.56 10.29 -3.26
CA ARG A 191 12.09 9.30 -2.30
C ARG A 191 11.29 8.00 -2.29
N HIS A 192 9.99 8.06 -2.59
CA HIS A 192 9.12 6.88 -2.67
C HIS A 192 8.29 6.90 -3.96
N LEU A 193 8.42 5.86 -4.76
CA LEU A 193 7.62 5.63 -5.96
C LEU A 193 6.89 4.28 -5.83
N HIS A 194 5.56 4.33 -5.76
CA HIS A 194 4.71 3.15 -5.78
C HIS A 194 3.82 3.19 -7.03
N LEU A 195 3.97 2.20 -7.91
CA LEU A 195 3.19 2.07 -9.13
C LEU A 195 2.46 0.73 -9.14
N ALA A 196 1.17 0.75 -9.47
CA ALA A 196 0.32 -0.43 -9.46
C ALA A 196 -0.60 -0.53 -10.70
N SER A 197 -0.53 -1.67 -11.39
CA SER A 197 -1.37 -2.05 -12.55
C SER A 197 -1.25 -1.12 -13.77
N CYS A 198 -0.04 -0.63 -14.02
CA CYS A 198 0.35 0.23 -15.14
C CYS A 198 1.63 -0.31 -15.83
N ALA A 199 1.98 0.21 -17.00
CA ALA A 199 3.30 -0.01 -17.60
C ALA A 199 4.25 1.13 -17.20
N PHE A 200 5.53 0.81 -17.00
CA PHE A 200 6.55 1.76 -16.52
C PHE A 200 7.85 1.55 -17.28
N HIS A 201 8.14 2.45 -18.21
CA HIS A 201 9.32 2.42 -19.09
C HIS A 201 10.24 3.60 -18.75
N PRO A 202 11.06 3.50 -17.68
CA PRO A 202 11.92 4.59 -17.25
C PRO A 202 13.08 4.82 -18.23
N VAL A 203 13.30 6.09 -18.59
CA VAL A 203 14.41 6.51 -19.46
C VAL A 203 15.70 6.80 -18.66
N ALA A 204 15.56 7.11 -17.36
CA ALA A 204 16.65 7.37 -16.42
C ALA A 204 16.24 6.98 -14.99
N GLY A 205 17.21 6.76 -14.12
CA GLY A 205 17.00 6.53 -12.68
C GLY A 205 16.59 7.78 -11.91
N LEU A 206 16.24 7.60 -10.63
CA LEU A 206 15.88 8.68 -9.72
C LEU A 206 16.90 8.72 -8.57
N ALA A 207 17.83 9.67 -8.61
CA ALA A 207 19.02 9.68 -7.76
C ALA A 207 18.74 9.63 -6.24
N HIS A 208 17.62 10.21 -5.78
CA HIS A 208 17.22 10.27 -4.37
C HIS A 208 16.12 9.24 -3.99
N LEU A 209 15.78 8.31 -4.89
CA LEU A 209 14.75 7.31 -4.65
C LEU A 209 15.21 6.26 -3.64
N THR A 210 14.66 6.31 -2.43
CA THR A 210 14.92 5.32 -1.37
C THR A 210 14.06 4.07 -1.51
N ARG A 211 12.82 4.17 -2.03
CA ARG A 211 11.85 3.06 -2.04
C ARG A 211 11.13 2.96 -3.38
N LEU A 212 11.23 1.80 -4.03
CA LEU A 212 10.53 1.47 -5.28
C LEU A 212 9.57 0.30 -5.05
N HIS A 213 8.26 0.53 -5.20
CA HIS A 213 7.22 -0.49 -5.09
C HIS A 213 6.49 -0.66 -6.43
N LEU A 214 6.56 -1.83 -7.04
CA LEU A 214 5.92 -2.14 -8.33
C LEU A 214 4.95 -3.32 -8.18
N PHE A 215 3.64 -3.08 -8.30
CA PHE A 215 2.60 -4.09 -8.17
C PHE A 215 1.85 -4.34 -9.48
N LYS A 216 1.98 -5.52 -10.10
CA LYS A 216 1.46 -5.82 -11.45
C LYS A 216 1.90 -4.77 -12.48
N VAL A 217 3.14 -4.32 -12.38
CA VAL A 217 3.70 -3.36 -13.32
C VAL A 217 4.32 -4.09 -14.50
N ASP A 218 4.02 -3.59 -15.68
CA ASP A 218 4.65 -4.00 -16.93
C ASP A 218 5.95 -3.20 -17.11
N ILE A 219 7.07 -3.91 -16.92
CA ILE A 219 8.46 -3.44 -17.04
C ILE A 219 9.34 -4.67 -17.29
N THR A 220 10.37 -4.54 -18.12
CA THR A 220 11.34 -5.62 -18.38
C THR A 220 12.48 -5.64 -17.36
N GLY A 221 13.21 -6.75 -17.29
CA GLY A 221 14.38 -6.89 -16.41
C GLY A 221 15.51 -5.91 -16.72
N ASP A 222 15.74 -5.59 -17.99
CA ASP A 222 16.82 -4.68 -18.40
C ASP A 222 16.44 -3.20 -18.22
N GLU A 223 15.18 -2.80 -18.46
CA GLU A 223 14.69 -1.45 -18.10
C GLU A 223 14.85 -1.19 -16.60
N LEU A 224 14.47 -2.16 -15.77
CA LEU A 224 14.63 -2.09 -14.32
C LEU A 224 16.11 -2.06 -13.93
N GLY A 225 16.97 -2.87 -14.56
CA GLY A 225 18.43 -2.84 -14.33
C GLY A 225 19.05 -1.46 -14.65
N CYS A 226 18.66 -0.85 -15.76
CA CYS A 226 19.08 0.51 -16.15
C CYS A 226 18.57 1.59 -15.17
N PHE A 227 17.35 1.45 -14.67
CA PHE A 227 16.77 2.34 -13.65
C PHE A 227 17.51 2.24 -12.31
N LEU A 228 17.76 1.02 -11.84
CA LEU A 228 18.51 0.74 -10.61
C LEU A 228 19.95 1.26 -10.69
N SER A 229 20.59 1.14 -11.85
CA SER A 229 21.97 1.61 -12.09
C SER A 229 22.17 3.12 -11.95
N ASN A 230 21.08 3.88 -11.82
CA ASN A 230 21.08 5.34 -11.68
C ASN A 230 20.29 5.83 -10.44
N SER A 231 20.02 4.95 -9.48
CA SER A 231 19.16 5.22 -8.30
C SER A 231 19.88 4.89 -6.97
N PHE A 232 21.07 5.47 -6.76
CA PHE A 232 22.02 5.09 -5.69
C PHE A 232 21.51 5.26 -4.25
N ALA A 233 20.46 6.04 -4.02
CA ALA A 233 19.84 6.20 -2.71
C ALA A 233 18.93 5.02 -2.29
N MET A 234 18.75 4.00 -3.13
CA MET A 234 17.76 2.95 -2.89
C MET A 234 18.06 2.09 -1.65
N GLU A 235 17.05 2.00 -0.78
CA GLU A 235 17.01 1.28 0.49
C GLU A 235 16.06 0.07 0.42
N GLU A 236 14.94 0.19 -0.30
CA GLU A 236 13.91 -0.84 -0.47
C GLU A 236 13.51 -1.02 -1.95
N LEU A 237 13.56 -2.26 -2.44
CA LEU A 237 13.03 -2.68 -3.74
C LEU A 237 11.94 -3.73 -3.55
N ASN A 238 10.72 -3.44 -3.99
CA ASN A 238 9.58 -4.37 -3.95
C ASN A 238 8.99 -4.55 -5.35
N LEU A 239 9.09 -5.78 -5.87
CA LEU A 239 8.45 -6.25 -7.08
C LEU A 239 7.37 -7.27 -6.70
N THR A 240 6.12 -6.99 -7.03
CA THR A 240 5.01 -7.93 -6.79
C THR A 240 4.22 -8.12 -8.08
N LYS A 241 4.15 -9.35 -8.62
CA LYS A 241 3.37 -9.70 -9.82
C LYS A 241 3.80 -8.99 -11.11
N CYS A 242 5.05 -8.55 -11.20
CA CYS A 242 5.65 -8.06 -12.44
C CYS A 242 5.95 -9.23 -13.38
N GLY A 243 5.12 -9.40 -14.42
CA GLY A 243 5.15 -10.57 -15.30
C GLY A 243 6.26 -10.58 -16.36
N ASN A 244 6.89 -9.45 -16.64
CA ASN A 244 7.88 -9.29 -17.72
C ASN A 244 9.34 -9.18 -17.23
N VAL A 245 9.57 -9.31 -15.91
CA VAL A 245 10.91 -9.34 -15.31
C VAL A 245 11.42 -10.79 -15.28
N ILE A 246 12.13 -11.20 -16.35
CA ILE A 246 12.70 -12.56 -16.47
C ILE A 246 14.01 -12.70 -15.69
N HIS A 247 14.81 -11.63 -15.65
CA HIS A 247 16.11 -11.56 -14.98
C HIS A 247 16.23 -10.22 -14.25
N LEU A 248 16.43 -10.25 -12.93
CA LEU A 248 16.64 -9.05 -12.12
C LEU A 248 18.14 -8.84 -11.90
N LYS A 249 18.68 -7.68 -12.30
CA LYS A 249 20.08 -7.28 -12.09
C LYS A 249 20.11 -6.18 -11.03
N ILE A 250 20.75 -6.43 -9.89
CA ILE A 250 20.86 -5.45 -8.79
C ILE A 250 22.32 -4.95 -8.73
N PRO A 251 22.60 -3.68 -9.10
CA PRO A 251 23.96 -3.15 -9.18
C PRO A 251 24.70 -3.08 -7.83
N CYS A 252 26.02 -3.25 -7.86
CA CYS A 252 26.89 -3.09 -6.69
C CYS A 252 26.91 -1.69 -6.07
N LEU A 253 26.56 -0.67 -6.86
CA LEU A 253 26.48 0.73 -6.44
C LEU A 253 25.31 1.01 -5.47
N LEU A 254 24.39 0.05 -5.28
CA LEU A 254 23.26 0.18 -4.35
C LEU A 254 23.67 -0.13 -2.90
N HIS A 255 24.66 0.60 -2.38
CA HIS A 255 25.22 0.42 -1.04
C HIS A 255 24.21 0.58 0.11
N ARG A 256 23.03 1.15 -0.14
CA ARG A 256 21.96 1.33 0.87
C ARG A 256 20.86 0.26 0.82
N LEU A 257 20.81 -0.56 -0.23
CA LEU A 257 19.73 -1.51 -0.46
C LEU A 257 19.79 -2.62 0.60
N ASN A 258 18.92 -2.49 1.59
CA ASN A 258 18.84 -3.39 2.73
C ASN A 258 17.61 -4.30 2.68
N CYS A 259 16.59 -3.97 1.87
CA CYS A 259 15.37 -4.76 1.75
C CYS A 259 14.99 -5.05 0.30
N LEU A 260 14.93 -6.33 -0.06
CA LEU A 260 14.45 -6.83 -1.35
C LEU A 260 13.18 -7.68 -1.15
N ALA A 261 12.12 -7.38 -1.88
CA ALA A 261 10.92 -8.20 -1.96
C ALA A 261 10.58 -8.51 -3.44
N VAL A 262 10.44 -9.79 -3.78
CA VAL A 262 10.12 -10.25 -5.14
C VAL A 262 9.11 -11.39 -5.07
N LEU A 263 7.83 -11.04 -5.23
CA LEU A 263 6.67 -11.90 -4.93
C LEU A 263 5.77 -12.09 -6.16
N GLN A 264 5.33 -13.32 -6.40
CA GLN A 264 4.42 -13.74 -7.48
C GLN A 264 4.84 -13.27 -8.91
N CYS A 265 6.14 -13.07 -9.12
CA CYS A 265 6.77 -12.71 -10.40
C CYS A 265 7.06 -13.96 -11.26
N VAL A 266 6.01 -14.60 -11.77
CA VAL A 266 6.04 -15.95 -12.38
C VAL A 266 7.04 -16.20 -13.52
N ALA A 267 7.50 -15.16 -14.24
CA ALA A 267 8.46 -15.30 -15.34
C ALA A 267 9.93 -15.21 -14.90
N LEU A 268 10.18 -14.84 -13.64
CA LEU A 268 11.52 -14.62 -13.10
C LEU A 268 12.28 -15.95 -12.96
N LYS A 269 13.47 -16.00 -13.57
CA LYS A 269 14.36 -17.17 -13.53
C LYS A 269 15.65 -16.94 -12.75
N VAL A 270 16.03 -15.68 -12.57
CA VAL A 270 17.33 -15.25 -12.02
C VAL A 270 17.17 -13.91 -11.30
N ILE A 271 17.69 -13.83 -10.06
CA ILE A 271 18.06 -12.57 -9.42
C ILE A 271 19.58 -12.57 -9.25
N GLU A 272 20.26 -11.69 -9.97
CA GLU A 272 21.69 -11.42 -9.82
C GLU A 272 21.87 -10.26 -8.81
N ASN A 273 22.12 -10.59 -7.54
CA ASN A 273 22.42 -9.57 -6.54
C ASN A 273 23.93 -9.25 -6.48
N LYS A 274 24.28 -7.97 -6.60
CA LYS A 274 25.61 -7.44 -6.28
C LYS A 274 25.60 -6.33 -5.22
N ALA A 275 24.44 -5.97 -4.67
CA ALA A 275 24.34 -4.95 -3.63
C ALA A 275 24.94 -5.47 -2.29
N PRO A 276 25.86 -4.72 -1.65
CA PRO A 276 26.75 -5.28 -0.63
C PRO A 276 26.27 -5.09 0.83
N ASN A 277 24.98 -4.83 1.06
CA ASN A 277 24.39 -4.62 2.41
C ASN A 277 22.96 -5.18 2.52
N LEU A 278 22.64 -6.27 1.82
CA LEU A 278 21.27 -6.80 1.74
C LEU A 278 20.90 -7.61 2.99
N TRP A 279 19.95 -7.11 3.78
CA TRP A 279 19.60 -7.64 5.12
C TRP A 279 18.26 -8.40 5.14
N ILE A 280 17.21 -7.84 4.53
CA ILE A 280 15.87 -8.43 4.39
C ILE A 280 15.66 -8.96 2.97
N VAL A 281 15.22 -10.21 2.85
CA VAL A 281 14.78 -10.80 1.58
C VAL A 281 13.37 -11.37 1.73
N ARG A 282 12.47 -11.08 0.78
CA ARG A 282 11.12 -11.67 0.69
C ARG A 282 10.90 -12.30 -0.68
N ILE A 283 10.67 -13.61 -0.74
CA ILE A 283 10.61 -14.38 -2.01
C ILE A 283 9.51 -15.44 -2.06
N ASP A 284 9.20 -15.89 -3.27
CA ASP A 284 8.02 -16.70 -3.62
C ASP A 284 8.30 -18.23 -3.70
N SER A 285 9.17 -18.73 -2.81
CA SER A 285 9.83 -20.07 -2.81
C SER A 285 11.13 -20.19 -3.64
N GLN A 286 11.46 -21.39 -4.15
CA GLN A 286 12.82 -21.97 -4.10
C GLN A 286 14.00 -21.07 -4.59
N PRO A 287 14.98 -20.76 -3.70
CA PRO A 287 16.26 -20.09 -3.99
C PRO A 287 17.12 -20.66 -5.12
N GLU A 288 16.83 -21.86 -5.63
CA GLU A 288 17.59 -22.48 -6.74
C GLU A 288 17.40 -21.71 -8.07
N LYS A 289 16.42 -20.79 -8.13
CA LYS A 289 16.20 -19.79 -9.20
C LYS A 289 16.82 -18.41 -8.87
N VAL A 290 17.67 -18.32 -7.84
CA VAL A 290 18.06 -17.05 -7.20
C VAL A 290 19.57 -17.03 -6.85
N PRO A 291 20.47 -16.71 -7.79
CA PRO A 291 21.89 -16.49 -7.51
C PRO A 291 22.13 -15.16 -6.78
N VAL A 292 21.69 -15.11 -5.52
CA VAL A 292 22.02 -14.05 -4.57
C VAL A 292 23.54 -14.06 -4.34
N GLY A 293 24.25 -13.03 -4.81
CA GLY A 293 25.65 -12.82 -4.41
C GLY A 293 25.74 -12.56 -2.91
N ASP A 294 26.75 -13.16 -2.27
CA ASP A 294 27.06 -13.08 -0.84
C ASP A 294 25.84 -13.16 0.10
N VAL A 295 25.03 -14.20 -0.11
CA VAL A 295 23.98 -14.73 0.80
C VAL A 295 24.30 -14.69 2.29
N LEU A 296 25.58 -14.73 2.64
CA LEU A 296 26.10 -14.66 4.01
C LEU A 296 25.70 -13.38 4.78
N GLN A 297 25.25 -12.33 4.09
CA GLN A 297 24.77 -11.09 4.71
C GLN A 297 23.30 -11.11 5.14
N VAL A 298 22.47 -11.97 4.51
CA VAL A 298 21.02 -11.96 4.72
C VAL A 298 20.68 -12.49 6.10
N LYS A 299 19.90 -11.72 6.87
CA LYS A 299 19.56 -12.03 8.26
C LYS A 299 18.06 -12.18 8.53
N ASP A 300 17.21 -11.54 7.74
CA ASP A 300 15.74 -11.68 7.77
C ASP A 300 15.27 -12.23 6.41
N LEU A 301 14.75 -13.47 6.41
CA LEU A 301 14.20 -14.11 5.22
C LEU A 301 12.72 -14.43 5.40
N GLN A 302 11.89 -13.88 4.52
CA GLN A 302 10.50 -14.29 4.35
C GLN A 302 10.35 -15.12 3.06
N MET A 303 9.72 -16.29 3.16
CA MET A 303 9.38 -17.13 2.03
C MET A 303 7.88 -17.39 2.00
N GLN A 304 7.24 -17.13 0.86
CA GLN A 304 5.82 -17.40 0.62
C GLN A 304 5.68 -18.48 -0.45
N ASP A 305 4.99 -19.56 -0.14
CA ASP A 305 4.64 -20.60 -1.09
C ASP A 305 3.44 -20.14 -1.90
N CYS A 306 3.61 -20.05 -3.22
CA CYS A 306 2.56 -19.64 -4.13
C CYS A 306 2.18 -20.69 -5.18
N TYR A 307 3.01 -21.72 -5.37
CA TYR A 307 2.97 -22.61 -6.52
C TYR A 307 3.47 -24.03 -6.27
N GLU A 308 4.12 -24.28 -5.13
CA GLU A 308 4.77 -25.56 -4.83
C GLU A 308 4.19 -26.13 -3.52
N SER A 309 4.96 -26.94 -2.80
CA SER A 309 4.62 -27.53 -1.49
C SER A 309 5.93 -27.89 -0.80
N ASN A 310 5.88 -28.23 0.50
CA ASN A 310 7.07 -28.64 1.28
C ASN A 310 8.10 -27.51 1.51
N LEU A 311 7.66 -26.25 1.60
CA LEU A 311 8.54 -25.10 1.83
C LEU A 311 9.24 -25.18 3.19
N VAL A 312 8.60 -25.71 4.22
CA VAL A 312 9.20 -25.90 5.56
C VAL A 312 10.27 -26.99 5.50
N HIS A 313 10.01 -28.11 4.84
CA HIS A 313 11.03 -29.14 4.59
C HIS A 313 12.21 -28.60 3.75
N TYR A 314 11.94 -27.84 2.67
CA TYR A 314 13.00 -27.19 1.87
C TYR A 314 13.85 -26.26 2.74
N ALA A 315 13.19 -25.37 3.49
CA ALA A 315 13.83 -24.40 4.35
C ALA A 315 14.76 -25.10 5.35
N ARG A 316 14.27 -26.17 5.98
CA ARG A 316 14.99 -26.99 6.94
C ARG A 316 16.21 -27.71 6.35
N ALA A 317 16.10 -28.21 5.13
CA ALA A 317 17.12 -29.05 4.49
C ALA A 317 18.20 -28.25 3.75
N LYS A 318 17.88 -27.05 3.25
CA LYS A 318 18.76 -26.27 2.36
C LYS A 318 19.29 -24.98 2.99
N LEU A 319 18.44 -24.17 3.63
CA LEU A 319 18.83 -22.83 4.07
C LEU A 319 20.00 -22.77 5.08
N PRO A 320 20.20 -23.73 6.01
CA PRO A 320 21.38 -23.73 6.88
C PRO A 320 22.72 -23.73 6.14
N SER A 321 22.75 -24.23 4.89
CA SER A 321 23.94 -24.22 4.02
C SER A 321 24.02 -23.02 3.08
N ILE A 322 22.88 -22.41 2.73
CA ILE A 322 22.82 -21.28 1.79
C ILE A 322 22.94 -19.94 2.54
N MET A 323 22.24 -19.80 3.67
CA MET A 323 22.20 -18.58 4.50
C MET A 323 22.47 -18.96 5.97
N PRO A 324 23.70 -19.35 6.33
CA PRO A 324 24.03 -19.82 7.68
C PRO A 324 23.82 -18.76 8.77
N ASN A 325 23.84 -17.47 8.40
CA ASN A 325 23.80 -16.31 9.29
C ASN A 325 22.38 -15.74 9.54
N LEU A 326 21.32 -16.47 9.16
CA LEU A 326 19.93 -16.04 9.41
C LEU A 326 19.65 -15.90 10.90
N GLU A 327 19.13 -14.74 11.30
CA GLU A 327 18.62 -14.44 12.65
C GLU A 327 17.09 -14.52 12.72
N THR A 328 16.40 -14.28 11.60
CA THR A 328 14.95 -14.34 11.46
C THR A 328 14.54 -15.08 10.19
N LEU A 329 13.58 -16.01 10.32
CA LEU A 329 13.02 -16.80 9.23
C LEU A 329 11.50 -16.85 9.35
N SER A 330 10.79 -16.46 8.30
CA SER A 330 9.33 -16.48 8.22
C SER A 330 8.86 -17.26 6.99
N LEU A 331 8.26 -18.42 7.21
CA LEU A 331 7.78 -19.33 6.17
C LEU A 331 6.25 -19.30 6.11
N GLU A 332 5.68 -19.22 4.92
CA GLU A 332 4.24 -19.30 4.67
C GLU A 332 4.00 -20.39 3.62
N SER A 333 3.46 -21.57 4.00
CA SER A 333 3.43 -22.77 3.15
C SER A 333 2.03 -23.36 2.93
N THR A 334 1.85 -24.02 1.79
CA THR A 334 0.61 -24.67 1.35
C THR A 334 0.82 -26.14 1.03
N GLY A 335 0.48 -27.01 1.97
CA GLY A 335 0.70 -28.45 1.84
C GLY A 335 2.14 -28.86 2.12
N GLU A 336 2.29 -29.84 3.01
CA GLU A 336 3.57 -30.39 3.43
C GLU A 336 3.39 -31.93 3.52
N VAL A 337 4.26 -32.67 2.82
CA VAL A 337 4.20 -34.12 2.63
C VAL A 337 5.61 -34.68 2.83
N PHE A 338 5.91 -35.15 4.04
CA PHE A 338 7.22 -35.69 4.40
C PHE A 338 7.44 -37.10 3.83
N ASN A 339 8.64 -37.35 3.30
CA ASN A 339 9.12 -38.72 3.02
C ASN A 339 10.66 -38.84 2.83
N THR A 340 11.45 -37.85 3.28
CA THR A 340 12.92 -37.84 3.10
C THR A 340 13.68 -37.53 4.40
N PRO A 341 14.80 -38.23 4.70
CA PRO A 341 15.63 -37.93 5.85
C PRO A 341 16.38 -36.60 5.66
N ILE A 342 16.45 -35.81 6.74
CA ILE A 342 17.03 -34.47 6.75
C ILE A 342 18.47 -34.52 7.27
N LEU A 343 19.39 -33.80 6.61
CA LEU A 343 20.78 -33.71 7.05
C LEU A 343 20.92 -32.98 8.41
N PRO A 344 21.90 -33.34 9.26
CA PRO A 344 22.07 -32.78 10.61
C PRO A 344 22.66 -31.35 10.65
N VAL A 345 22.44 -30.55 9.60
CA VAL A 345 22.85 -29.13 9.54
C VAL A 345 21.93 -28.30 10.45
N LYS A 346 22.50 -27.31 11.15
CA LYS A 346 21.80 -26.46 12.14
C LYS A 346 21.85 -24.98 11.75
N PHE A 347 20.80 -24.24 12.09
CA PHE A 347 20.76 -22.78 12.04
C PHE A 347 21.43 -22.20 13.30
N LEU A 348 22.73 -21.91 13.22
CA LEU A 348 23.53 -21.53 14.40
C LEU A 348 23.17 -20.17 15.01
N TYR A 349 22.46 -19.30 14.27
CA TYR A 349 22.14 -17.91 14.68
C TYR A 349 20.63 -17.59 14.68
N LEU A 350 19.76 -18.55 14.33
CA LEU A 350 18.33 -18.29 14.15
C LEU A 350 17.59 -18.11 15.48
N LYS A 351 17.26 -16.85 15.79
CA LYS A 351 16.55 -16.42 17.00
C LYS A 351 15.03 -16.42 16.82
N ASN A 352 14.54 -16.09 15.63
CA ASN A 352 13.12 -15.91 15.37
C ASN A 352 12.64 -16.82 14.23
N LEU A 353 11.79 -17.79 14.53
CA LEU A 353 11.17 -18.69 13.55
C LEU A 353 9.65 -18.46 13.52
N ARG A 354 9.10 -18.17 12.35
CA ARG A 354 7.66 -18.06 12.12
C ARG A 354 7.26 -19.03 11.01
N ILE A 355 6.23 -19.83 11.25
CA ILE A 355 5.67 -20.78 10.28
C ILE A 355 4.16 -20.55 10.20
N PHE A 356 3.70 -20.13 9.03
CA PHE A 356 2.30 -19.95 8.68
C PHE A 356 1.89 -21.08 7.74
N LEU A 357 1.02 -21.97 8.20
CA LEU A 357 0.52 -23.12 7.44
C LEU A 357 -0.92 -22.83 7.02
N HIS A 358 -1.20 -22.77 5.71
CA HIS A 358 -2.55 -22.45 5.23
C HIS A 358 -3.10 -23.41 4.17
N ASP A 359 -4.36 -23.80 4.34
CA ASP A 359 -5.12 -24.57 3.36
C ASP A 359 -5.66 -23.64 2.27
N ARG A 360 -5.05 -23.66 1.07
CA ARG A 360 -5.54 -22.92 -0.11
C ARG A 360 -6.78 -23.53 -0.79
N GLY A 361 -7.51 -24.41 -0.11
CA GLY A 361 -8.63 -25.18 -0.68
C GLY A 361 -8.17 -26.37 -1.53
N MET A 362 -6.86 -26.64 -1.58
CA MET A 362 -6.27 -27.79 -2.27
C MET A 362 -6.28 -29.02 -1.36
N LYS A 363 -7.49 -29.54 -1.09
CA LYS A 363 -7.77 -30.74 -0.28
C LYS A 363 -7.38 -30.68 1.21
N GLY A 364 -7.12 -29.50 1.77
CA GLY A 364 -6.71 -29.37 3.17
C GLY A 364 -5.22 -29.62 3.39
N PHE A 365 -4.75 -29.34 4.60
CA PHE A 365 -3.74 -30.23 5.18
C PHE A 365 -4.39 -31.61 5.32
N SER A 366 -3.63 -32.66 5.02
CA SER A 366 -4.02 -34.02 5.37
C SER A 366 -4.42 -34.07 6.85
N PRO A 367 -5.49 -34.79 7.26
CA PRO A 367 -5.77 -35.04 8.67
C PRO A 367 -4.58 -35.66 9.42
N GLY A 368 -3.67 -36.32 8.69
CA GLY A 368 -2.37 -36.79 9.17
C GLY A 368 -1.19 -35.91 8.79
N TYR A 369 -1.32 -34.57 8.77
CA TYR A 369 -0.14 -33.70 8.75
C TYR A 369 0.55 -33.79 10.11
N ASP A 370 1.68 -34.50 10.14
CA ASP A 370 2.42 -34.76 11.36
C ASP A 370 3.20 -33.50 11.81
N TYR A 371 2.60 -32.71 12.71
CA TYR A 371 3.25 -31.55 13.32
C TYR A 371 4.50 -31.92 14.15
N PHE A 372 4.70 -33.19 14.56
CA PHE A 372 5.95 -33.61 15.23
C PHE A 372 7.16 -33.55 14.28
N SER A 373 6.95 -33.55 12.96
CA SER A 373 8.01 -33.27 11.98
C SER A 373 8.74 -31.94 12.24
N LEU A 374 8.03 -30.94 12.79
CA LEU A 374 8.59 -29.63 13.14
C LEU A 374 9.58 -29.68 14.31
N VAL A 375 9.55 -30.73 15.15
CA VAL A 375 10.54 -30.93 16.23
C VAL A 375 11.95 -31.00 15.63
N SER A 376 12.11 -31.73 14.51
CA SER A 376 13.39 -31.79 13.77
C SER A 376 13.89 -30.44 13.23
N PHE A 377 13.00 -29.43 13.14
CA PHE A 377 13.33 -28.04 12.84
C PHE A 377 13.79 -27.31 14.11
N LEU A 378 13.07 -27.45 15.21
CA LEU A 378 13.43 -26.84 16.50
C LEU A 378 14.79 -27.36 17.01
N ASP A 379 15.06 -28.66 16.90
CA ASP A 379 16.36 -29.28 17.20
C ASP A 379 17.53 -28.70 16.39
N ALA A 380 17.22 -28.09 15.25
CA ALA A 380 18.19 -27.44 14.37
C ALA A 380 18.49 -25.99 14.76
N CYS A 381 17.75 -25.41 15.70
CA CYS A 381 17.79 -23.99 16.04
C CYS A 381 18.23 -23.81 17.52
N PRO A 382 19.50 -24.10 17.87
CA PRO A 382 19.97 -24.15 19.27
C PRO A 382 19.97 -22.79 20.00
N VAL A 383 19.66 -21.70 19.31
CA VAL A 383 19.60 -20.32 19.85
C VAL A 383 18.24 -19.66 19.62
N LEU A 384 17.19 -20.47 19.42
CA LEU A 384 15.84 -19.97 19.12
C LEU A 384 15.21 -19.28 20.34
N GLU A 385 14.95 -17.99 20.22
CA GLU A 385 14.35 -17.13 21.25
C GLU A 385 12.82 -17.04 21.09
N ASN A 386 12.33 -17.02 19.85
CA ASN A 386 10.91 -16.86 19.53
C ASN A 386 10.47 -17.86 18.45
N PHE A 387 9.44 -18.65 18.76
CA PHE A 387 8.74 -19.50 17.79
C PHE A 387 7.27 -19.09 17.66
N VAL A 388 6.79 -18.95 16.42
CA VAL A 388 5.37 -18.73 16.11
C VAL A 388 4.92 -19.75 15.08
N LEU A 389 4.01 -20.64 15.48
CA LEU A 389 3.26 -21.50 14.56
C LEU A 389 1.83 -20.97 14.44
N ALA A 390 1.38 -20.71 13.22
CA ALA A 390 0.01 -20.28 12.93
C ALA A 390 -0.59 -21.18 11.85
N VAL A 391 -1.71 -21.84 12.16
CA VAL A 391 -2.40 -22.75 11.24
C VAL A 391 -3.74 -22.15 10.83
N LEU A 392 -3.94 -21.97 9.52
CA LEU A 392 -5.13 -21.39 8.90
C LEU A 392 -5.84 -22.47 8.06
N GLN A 393 -6.72 -23.21 8.72
CA GLN A 393 -7.49 -24.29 8.11
C GLN A 393 -8.86 -23.77 7.61
N ALA A 394 -9.11 -23.88 6.30
CA ALA A 394 -10.33 -23.32 5.68
C ALA A 394 -11.59 -24.15 5.96
N SER A 395 -11.44 -25.42 6.38
CA SER A 395 -12.56 -26.24 6.87
C SER A 395 -12.13 -27.17 8.00
N VAL A 396 -12.79 -27.07 9.16
CA VAL A 396 -12.70 -28.07 10.22
C VAL A 396 -13.62 -29.22 9.83
N ARG A 397 -13.09 -30.20 9.09
CA ARG A 397 -13.72 -31.52 9.05
C ARG A 397 -13.45 -32.21 10.38
N GLN A 398 -14.48 -32.32 11.21
CA GLN A 398 -14.50 -33.27 12.33
C GLN A 398 -14.66 -34.69 11.77
N GLU A 399 -13.61 -35.21 11.15
CA GLU A 399 -13.47 -36.66 11.00
C GLU A 399 -13.10 -37.20 12.38
N LEU A 400 -14.07 -37.86 13.03
CA LEU A 400 -13.91 -38.46 14.36
C LEU A 400 -12.72 -39.42 14.34
N ILE A 401 -11.79 -39.24 15.28
CA ILE A 401 -10.60 -40.09 15.40
C ILE A 401 -11.04 -41.48 15.86
N SER A 402 -11.28 -42.36 14.88
CA SER A 402 -11.63 -43.77 15.04
C SER A 402 -10.53 -44.63 14.39
N GLY A 403 -9.30 -44.44 14.86
CA GLY A 403 -8.10 -45.17 14.46
C GLY A 403 -7.01 -44.96 15.50
N ASP A 404 -6.24 -46.01 15.80
CA ASP A 404 -5.38 -46.05 16.98
C ASP A 404 -4.30 -44.95 17.00
N PRO A 405 -4.16 -44.19 18.10
CA PRO A 405 -3.07 -43.26 18.27
C PRO A 405 -1.79 -44.04 18.63
N HIS A 406 -1.06 -44.51 17.61
CA HIS A 406 0.33 -44.96 17.77
C HIS A 406 1.25 -43.77 18.11
N LEU A 407 1.15 -43.33 19.37
CA LEU A 407 2.03 -42.36 20.00
C LEU A 407 3.46 -42.88 19.93
N ARG A 408 4.28 -42.31 19.05
CA ARG A 408 5.72 -42.54 19.04
C ARG A 408 6.32 -41.91 20.30
N GLN A 409 6.62 -42.75 21.29
CA GLN A 409 7.51 -42.35 22.37
C GLN A 409 8.90 -42.03 21.78
N MET A 410 9.58 -41.05 22.37
CA MET A 410 11.00 -40.84 22.10
C MET A 410 11.79 -42.06 22.60
N PRO A 411 12.82 -42.53 21.87
CA PRO A 411 13.86 -43.33 22.48
C PRO A 411 14.53 -42.51 23.58
N GLU A 412 14.65 -43.06 24.79
CA GLU A 412 15.47 -42.47 25.84
C GLU A 412 16.94 -42.86 25.62
N HIS A 413 17.83 -41.87 25.80
CA HIS A 413 19.30 -41.92 25.73
C HIS A 413 19.94 -41.90 24.33
#